data_AF-A0A9P0A1F1-F1
#
_entry.id   AF-A0A9P0A1F1-F1
#
_cell.length_a   1.000
_cell.length_b   1.000
_cell.length_c   1.000
_cell.angle_alpha   90.00
_cell.angle_beta   90.00
_cell.angle_gamma   90.00
#
_symmetry.space_group_name_H-M   'P 1'
#
loop_
_entity.id
_entity.type
_entity.pdbx_description
1 polymer ?
#
loop_
_entity_poly.entity_id
_entity_poly.type
_entity_poly.pdbx_seq_one_letter_code
_entity_poly.pdbx_strand_id
1 'polypeptide(L)'
;MPRNDDETFPREDEEDRPFKCDLCQDKSYKRKAHLWRHQTYECPNVVEKPKFPCSICSFVFKRKAHLQRHLIYQHGVRNAQISSNGSKSP
;
A
#
# COMPACT_ATOMS: atom_id res chain seq x y z
N MET A 1 -7.82 50.24 -1.65
CA MET A 1 -8.77 49.12 -1.65
C MET A 1 -7.97 47.87 -1.33
N PRO A 2 -8.14 47.23 -0.16
CA PRO A 2 -7.42 45.99 0.14
C PRO A 2 -7.94 44.92 -0.82
N ARG A 3 -7.04 44.36 -1.63
CA ARG A 3 -7.38 43.23 -2.51
C ARG A 3 -7.34 42.01 -1.61
N ASN A 4 -8.50 41.39 -1.41
CA ASN A 4 -8.68 40.24 -0.53
C ASN A 4 -7.68 39.13 -0.89
N ASP A 5 -6.75 38.88 0.02
CA ASP A 5 -5.80 37.76 0.00
C ASP A 5 -6.56 36.52 0.51
N ASP A 6 -7.50 36.03 -0.29
CA ASP A 6 -8.18 34.74 -0.06
C ASP A 6 -8.46 34.05 -1.40
N GLU A 7 -7.49 34.10 -2.31
CA GLU A 7 -7.43 33.15 -3.43
C GLU A 7 -6.47 32.05 -3.01
N THR A 8 -6.95 31.13 -2.17
CA THR A 8 -6.26 29.87 -1.92
C THR A 8 -6.28 29.09 -3.25
N PHE A 9 -5.30 29.32 -4.10
CA PHE A 9 -5.05 28.49 -5.28
C PHE A 9 -4.88 27.05 -4.79
N PRO A 10 -5.81 26.13 -5.15
CA PRO A 10 -5.65 24.72 -4.80
C PRO A 10 -4.30 24.27 -5.33
N ARG A 11 -3.50 23.63 -4.48
CA ARG A 11 -2.25 23.03 -4.96
C ARG A 11 -2.63 22.02 -6.03
N GLU A 12 -2.03 22.10 -7.22
CA GLU A 12 -2.35 21.26 -8.38
C GLU A 12 -2.33 19.74 -8.06
N ASP A 13 -1.61 19.37 -7.00
CA ASP A 13 -1.60 18.02 -6.43
C ASP A 13 -2.92 17.52 -5.82
N GLU A 14 -3.84 18.39 -5.38
CA GLU A 14 -5.16 17.97 -4.86
C GLU A 14 -6.11 17.49 -5.98
N GLU A 15 -6.04 18.08 -7.17
CA GLU A 15 -6.82 17.61 -8.33
C GLU A 15 -6.22 16.32 -8.92
N ASP A 16 -4.89 16.17 -8.89
CA ASP A 16 -4.22 14.98 -9.44
C ASP A 16 -4.29 13.78 -8.47
N ARG A 17 -4.29 14.02 -7.15
CA ARG A 17 -4.32 13.00 -6.10
C ARG A 17 -5.37 13.30 -5.02
N PRO A 18 -6.67 13.25 -5.36
CA PRO A 18 -7.75 13.64 -4.43
C PRO A 18 -7.90 12.70 -3.23
N PHE A 19 -7.33 11.49 -3.26
CA PHE A 19 -7.46 10.52 -2.19
C PHE A 19 -6.27 10.57 -1.24
N LYS A 20 -6.36 11.43 -0.22
CA LYS A 20 -5.37 11.55 0.87
C LYS A 20 -5.61 10.56 2.00
N CYS A 21 -4.52 10.14 2.66
CA CYS A 21 -4.58 9.28 3.83
C CYS A 21 -4.64 10.11 5.10
N ASP A 22 -5.78 10.14 5.77
CA ASP A 22 -5.97 10.89 7.02
C ASP A 22 -5.11 10.35 8.16
N LEU A 23 -4.69 9.09 8.06
CA LEU A 23 -3.89 8.43 9.08
C LEU A 23 -2.43 8.83 9.03
N CYS A 24 -1.86 9.16 7.87
CA CYS A 24 -0.43 9.47 7.76
C CYS A 24 -0.08 10.73 6.97
N GLN A 25 -1.05 11.52 6.49
CA GLN A 25 -1.01 12.83 5.79
C GLN A 25 0.01 13.03 4.64
N ASP A 26 1.20 12.42 4.69
CA ASP A 26 2.26 12.37 3.68
C ASP A 26 1.89 11.65 2.38
N LYS A 27 0.80 10.88 2.35
CA LYS A 27 0.43 10.07 1.19
C LYS A 27 -0.94 10.42 0.62
N SER A 28 -0.92 10.82 -0.65
CA SER A 28 -2.08 11.05 -1.50
C SER A 28 -2.03 10.18 -2.76
N TYR A 29 -3.20 9.81 -3.27
CA TYR A 29 -3.36 8.87 -4.37
C TYR A 29 -4.38 9.38 -5.39
N LYS A 30 -4.17 9.03 -6.68
CA LYS A 30 -5.13 9.32 -7.75
C LYS A 30 -6.38 8.45 -7.71
N ARG A 31 -6.32 7.30 -7.00
CA ARG A 31 -7.37 6.28 -6.98
C ARG A 31 -7.68 5.81 -5.57
N LYS A 32 -8.96 5.68 -5.24
CA LYS A 32 -9.45 5.15 -3.96
C LYS A 32 -8.90 3.75 -3.64
N ALA A 33 -8.77 2.88 -4.64
CA ALA A 33 -8.20 1.54 -4.46
C ALA A 33 -6.75 1.55 -3.96
N HIS A 34 -5.96 2.55 -4.38
CA HIS A 34 -4.58 2.70 -3.92
C HIS A 34 -4.53 3.25 -2.48
N LEU A 35 -5.40 4.20 -2.14
CA LEU A 35 -5.55 4.69 -0.77
C LEU A 35 -5.95 3.57 0.18
N TRP A 36 -6.95 2.77 -0.17
CA TRP A 36 -7.41 1.64 0.66
C TRP A 36 -6.28 0.62 0.90
N ARG A 37 -5.56 0.26 -0.16
CA ARG A 37 -4.40 -0.65 -0.06
C ARG A 37 -3.33 -0.07 0.85
N HIS A 38 -3.06 1.23 0.73
CA HIS A 38 -2.11 1.91 1.58
C HIS A 38 -2.53 1.85 3.06
N GLN A 39 -3.74 2.30 3.38
CA GLN A 39 -4.27 2.28 4.76
C GLN A 39 -4.21 0.87 5.37
N THR A 40 -4.50 -0.17 4.58
CA THR A 40 -4.58 -1.56 5.08
C THR A 40 -3.22 -2.24 5.24
N TYR A 41 -2.25 -1.95 4.38
CA TYR A 41 -1.01 -2.75 4.27
C TYR A 41 0.29 -1.94 4.33
N GLU A 42 0.26 -0.63 4.07
CA GLU A 42 1.47 0.19 3.88
C GLU A 42 1.51 1.41 4.82
N CYS A 43 0.40 1.77 5.46
CA CYS A 43 0.30 2.91 6.35
C CYS A 43 1.04 2.61 7.66
N PRO A 44 2.07 3.41 8.02
CA PRO A 44 2.89 3.14 9.20
C PRO A 44 2.09 3.21 10.49
N ASN A 45 1.05 4.05 10.53
CA ASN A 45 0.18 4.21 11.70
C ASN A 45 -0.81 3.05 11.91
N VAL A 46 -0.97 2.17 10.92
CA VAL A 46 -1.84 0.97 11.01
C VAL A 46 -1.03 -0.32 10.97
N VAL A 47 0.06 -0.32 10.22
CA VAL A 47 0.86 -1.51 9.94
C VAL A 47 2.27 -1.27 10.46
N GLU A 48 2.53 -1.79 11.65
CA GLU A 48 3.84 -1.66 12.30
C GLU A 48 4.91 -2.58 11.69
N LYS A 49 4.53 -3.74 11.12
CA LYS A 49 5.50 -4.75 10.64
C LYS A 49 5.09 -5.38 9.30
N PRO A 50 6.08 -5.72 8.45
CA PRO A 50 5.81 -6.40 7.18
C PRO A 50 5.20 -7.78 7.45
N LYS A 51 4.02 -8.03 6.87
CA LYS A 51 3.16 -9.18 7.21
C LYS A 51 3.55 -10.48 6.51
N PHE A 52 4.37 -10.43 5.45
CA PHE A 52 4.61 -11.59 4.57
C PHE A 52 6.10 -11.91 4.45
N PRO A 53 6.66 -12.71 5.37
CA PRO A 53 8.04 -13.20 5.24
C PRO A 53 8.17 -14.20 4.11
N CYS A 54 9.32 -14.20 3.45
CA CYS A 54 9.71 -15.29 2.57
C CYS A 54 10.08 -16.51 3.42
N SER A 55 9.62 -17.69 3.00
CA SER A 55 9.96 -18.95 3.67
C SER A 55 11.36 -19.48 3.31
N ILE A 56 12.00 -18.88 2.31
CA ILE A 56 13.28 -19.34 1.76
C ILE A 56 14.43 -18.39 2.11
N CYS A 57 14.15 -17.10 2.30
CA CYS A 57 15.15 -16.11 2.67
C CYS A 57 14.61 -15.11 3.70
N SER A 58 15.51 -14.28 4.25
CA SER A 58 15.18 -13.30 5.30
C SER A 58 14.42 -12.06 4.81
N PHE A 59 13.96 -12.03 3.55
CA PHE A 59 13.19 -10.91 3.03
C PHE A 59 11.75 -10.94 3.53
N VAL A 60 11.26 -9.78 3.95
CA VAL A 60 9.87 -9.61 4.42
C VAL A 60 9.18 -8.54 3.59
N PHE A 61 8.00 -8.89 3.08
CA PHE A 61 7.20 -8.04 2.21
C PHE A 61 5.94 -7.55 2.94
N LYS A 62 5.51 -6.33 2.58
CA LYS A 62 4.26 -5.75 3.09
C LYS A 62 3.02 -6.30 2.38
N ARG A 63 3.18 -6.88 1.18
CA ARG A 63 2.08 -7.37 0.33
C ARG A 63 2.34 -8.78 -0.18
N LYS A 64 1.31 -9.64 -0.15
CA LYS A 64 1.37 -11.02 -0.67
C LYS A 64 1.81 -11.05 -2.13
N ALA A 65 1.26 -10.20 -3.00
CA ALA A 65 1.62 -10.16 -4.43
C ALA A 65 3.12 -9.90 -4.67
N HIS A 66 3.76 -9.10 -3.82
CA HIS A 66 5.21 -8.87 -3.92
C HIS A 66 5.99 -10.10 -3.48
N LEU A 67 5.57 -10.77 -2.40
CA LEU A 67 6.14 -12.04 -1.99
C LEU A 67 5.98 -13.13 -3.07
N GLN A 68 4.80 -13.25 -3.71
CA GLN A 68 4.57 -14.19 -4.82
C GLN A 68 5.61 -14.01 -5.92
N ARG A 69 5.72 -12.76 -6.39
CA ARG A 69 6.66 -12.39 -7.43
C ARG A 69 8.09 -12.70 -7.01
N HIS A 70 8.47 -12.35 -5.78
CA HIS A 70 9.77 -12.67 -5.23
C HIS A 70 10.04 -14.19 -5.24
N LEU A 71 9.09 -15.01 -4.77
CA LEU A 71 9.23 -16.47 -4.76
C LEU A 71 9.41 -17.05 -6.17
N ILE A 72 8.69 -16.53 -7.16
CA ILE A 72 8.81 -16.98 -8.56
C ILE A 72 10.16 -16.59 -9.15
N TYR A 73 10.54 -15.32 -9.06
CA TYR A 73 11.72 -14.81 -9.77
C TYR A 73 13.05 -15.04 -9.02
N GLN A 74 13.03 -15.13 -7.69
CA GLN A 74 14.23 -15.35 -6.88
C GLN A 74 14.42 -16.83 -6.49
N HIS A 75 13.33 -17.57 -6.36
CA HIS A 75 13.36 -18.96 -5.86
C HIS A 75 12.71 -19.97 -6.81
N GLY A 76 12.18 -19.55 -7.97
CA GLY A 76 11.57 -20.45 -8.94
C GLY A 76 10.27 -21.12 -8.46
N VAL A 77 9.66 -20.64 -7.38
CA VAL A 77 8.45 -21.25 -6.81
C VAL A 77 7.26 -20.97 -7.73
N ARG A 78 6.59 -22.02 -8.19
CA ARG A 78 5.41 -21.89 -9.06
C ARG A 78 4.19 -21.44 -8.25
N ASN A 79 3.38 -20.54 -8.85
CA ASN A 79 2.15 -19.99 -8.27
C ASN A 79 1.19 -21.03 -7.64
N ALA A 80 1.18 -22.26 -8.14
CA ALA A 80 0.33 -23.34 -7.64
C ALA A 80 0.57 -23.71 -6.16
N GLN A 81 1.77 -23.45 -5.62
CA GLN A 81 2.14 -23.81 -4.24
C GLN A 81 1.88 -22.70 -3.22
N ILE A 82 1.43 -21.52 -3.66
CA ILE A 82 1.39 -20.32 -2.81
C ILE A 82 -0.05 -19.89 -2.46
N SER A 83 -1.03 -20.64 -2.96
CA SER A 83 -2.46 -20.51 -2.68
C SER A 83 -2.90 -21.18 -1.38
N SER A 84 -2.02 -21.86 -0.64
CA SER A 84 -2.39 -22.71 0.50
C SER A 84 -2.58 -22.00 1.86
N ASN A 85 -2.31 -20.70 1.99
CA ASN A 85 -2.65 -19.98 3.24
C ASN A 85 -4.07 -19.39 3.16
N GLY A 86 -5.03 -20.32 3.24
CA GLY A 86 -6.47 -20.09 3.24
C GLY A 86 -7.23 -21.28 3.84
N SER A 87 -6.68 -21.98 4.83
CA SER A 87 -7.45 -22.87 5.70
C SER A 87 -8.17 -22.05 6.77
N LYS A 88 -9.30 -21.45 6.41
CA LYS A 88 -10.40 -21.28 7.38
C LYS A 88 -10.99 -22.66 7.59
N SER A 89 -10.66 -23.30 8.70
CA SER A 89 -11.43 -24.45 9.19
C SER A 89 -12.67 -23.93 9.93
N PRO A 90 -13.88 -24.47 9.69
CA PRO A 90 -15.00 -24.33 10.62
C PRO A 90 -14.76 -25.09 11.92
#